data_AF-A0A8J6P606-F1
#
_entry.id   AF-A0A8J6P606-F1
#
_cell.length_a   1.000
_cell.length_b   1.000
_cell.length_c   1.000
_cell.angle_alpha   90.00
_cell.angle_beta   90.00
_cell.angle_gamma   90.00
#
_symmetry.space_group_name_H-M   'P 1'
#
loop_
_entity.id
_entity.type
_entity.pdbx_description
1 polymer ?
#
loop_
_entity_poly.entity_id
_entity_poly.type
_entity_poly.pdbx_seq_one_letter_code
_entity_poly.pdbx_strand_id
1 'polypeptide(L)'
;MIDKAAILAEVISTIGALASILWLFLDPGPEPFAASLVCLAVILGIGVRSQVKLAKMQDDALLERLNSIREIMQVTDDIPRIPADELLTKLNSDEKFCKSLTLRIVRLFGLRRERIPFLEPEIIDLIDNEFEPFYSIGVGLYTFKSEKLHEFSVFAVKLANTVRELERKLTEEHRKRF
;
A
#
# COMPACT_ATOMS: atom_id res chain seq x y z
N MET A 1 -9.37 -3.57 7.57
CA MET A 1 -10.34 -4.24 6.66
C MET A 1 -11.49 -3.29 6.43
N ILE A 2 -11.67 -2.79 5.20
CA ILE A 2 -12.85 -2.00 4.84
C ILE A 2 -14.03 -2.97 4.79
N ASP A 3 -15.09 -2.67 5.53
CA ASP A 3 -16.27 -3.53 5.60
C ASP A 3 -17.10 -3.38 4.31
N LYS A 4 -16.65 -4.08 3.27
CA LYS A 4 -17.27 -4.10 1.93
C LYS A 4 -18.75 -4.44 1.99
N ALA A 5 -19.19 -5.14 3.04
CA ALA A 5 -20.58 -5.50 3.28
C ALA A 5 -21.46 -4.28 3.62
N ALA A 6 -20.96 -3.32 4.41
CA ALA A 6 -21.71 -2.13 4.77
C ALA A 6 -21.97 -1.21 3.56
N ILE A 7 -20.99 -1.10 2.67
CA ILE A 7 -21.06 -0.27 1.46
C ILE A 7 -21.98 -0.93 0.42
N LEU A 8 -21.89 -2.25 0.25
CA LEU A 8 -22.77 -2.99 -0.66
C LEU A 8 -24.24 -2.93 -0.20
N ALA A 9 -24.49 -3.00 1.11
CA ALA A 9 -25.83 -2.86 1.69
C ALA A 9 -26.43 -1.46 1.41
N GLU A 10 -25.64 -0.41 1.48
CA GLU A 10 -26.09 0.97 1.17
C GLU A 10 -26.42 1.16 -0.32
N VAL A 11 -25.62 0.57 -1.21
CA VAL A 11 -25.86 0.59 -2.68
C VAL A 11 -27.10 -0.23 -3.05
N ILE A 12 -27.29 -1.40 -2.45
CA ILE A 12 -28.48 -2.23 -2.68
C ILE A 12 -29.73 -1.54 -2.13
N SER A 13 -29.64 -0.91 -0.95
CA SER A 13 -30.73 -0.12 -0.37
C SER A 13 -31.14 1.07 -1.24
N THR A 14 -30.17 1.77 -1.85
CA THR A 14 -30.44 2.90 -2.75
C THR A 14 -31.10 2.44 -4.06
N ILE A 15 -30.68 1.30 -4.62
CA ILE A 15 -31.33 0.72 -5.81
C ILE A 15 -32.76 0.24 -5.49
N GLY A 16 -32.96 -0.41 -4.34
CA GLY A 16 -34.30 -0.83 -3.88
C GLY A 16 -35.26 0.34 -3.65
N ALA A 17 -34.75 1.46 -3.13
CA ALA A 17 -35.52 2.68 -2.96
C ALA A 17 -35.89 3.34 -4.31
N LEU A 18 -34.97 3.33 -5.29
CA LEU A 18 -35.25 3.82 -6.65
C LEU A 18 -36.34 3.00 -7.37
N ALA A 19 -36.34 1.67 -7.20
CA ALA A 19 -37.37 0.80 -7.77
C ALA A 19 -38.76 1.04 -7.14
N SER A 20 -38.80 1.33 -5.84
CA SER A 20 -40.04 1.64 -5.11
C SER A 20 -40.63 3.00 -5.48
N ILE A 21 -39.76 3.98 -5.74
CA ILE A 21 -40.16 5.31 -6.23
C ILE A 21 -40.68 5.23 -7.66
N LEU A 22 -40.07 4.40 -8.53
CA LEU A 22 -40.54 4.20 -9.91
C LEU A 22 -41.99 3.67 -9.97
N TRP A 23 -42.43 2.90 -8.98
CA TRP A 23 -43.80 2.38 -8.90
C TRP A 23 -44.83 3.45 -8.54
N LEU A 24 -44.43 4.50 -7.81
CA LEU A 24 -45.25 5.68 -7.50
C LEU A 24 -45.52 6.58 -8.72
N PHE A 25 -44.71 6.50 -9.79
CA PHE A 25 -44.88 7.28 -11.03
C PHE A 25 -45.94 6.73 -11.98
N LEU A 26 -46.56 5.58 -11.68
CA LEU A 26 -47.58 4.97 -12.55
C LEU A 26 -48.97 5.63 -12.45
N ASP A 27 -49.29 6.35 -11.36
CA ASP A 27 -50.42 7.32 -11.30
C ASP A 27 -50.48 8.13 -9.97
N PRO A 28 -49.80 9.29 -9.83
CA PRO A 28 -50.02 10.16 -8.66
C PRO A 28 -50.49 11.58 -9.06
N GLY A 29 -51.40 12.15 -8.28
CA GLY A 29 -51.69 13.59 -8.33
C GLY A 29 -50.43 14.46 -8.06
N PRO A 30 -50.50 15.80 -8.25
CA PRO A 30 -49.32 16.67 -8.24
C PRO A 30 -48.56 16.73 -6.91
N GLU A 31 -49.24 16.53 -5.76
CA GLU A 31 -48.61 16.55 -4.43
C GLU A 31 -47.75 15.30 -4.13
N PRO A 32 -48.21 14.05 -4.32
CA PRO A 32 -47.38 12.86 -4.17
C PRO A 32 -46.21 12.79 -5.15
N PHE A 33 -46.34 13.39 -6.34
CA PHE A 33 -45.24 13.55 -7.30
C PHE A 33 -44.12 14.45 -6.75
N ALA A 34 -44.46 15.61 -6.19
CA ALA A 34 -43.49 16.53 -5.60
C ALA A 34 -42.77 15.92 -4.39
N ALA A 35 -43.50 15.23 -3.50
CA ALA A 35 -42.91 14.52 -2.37
C ALA A 35 -41.95 13.39 -2.82
N SER A 36 -42.33 12.62 -3.85
CA SER A 36 -41.51 11.56 -4.42
C SER A 36 -40.22 12.09 -5.06
N LEU A 37 -40.29 13.25 -5.73
CA LEU A 37 -39.13 13.95 -6.29
C LEU A 37 -38.15 14.45 -5.20
N VAL A 38 -38.67 14.98 -4.09
CA VAL A 38 -37.85 15.41 -2.95
C VAL A 38 -37.16 14.20 -2.31
N CYS A 39 -37.87 13.09 -2.10
CA CYS A 39 -37.27 11.86 -1.60
C CYS A 39 -36.20 11.30 -2.54
N LEU A 40 -36.45 11.29 -3.86
CA LEU A 40 -35.46 10.87 -4.86
C LEU A 40 -34.23 11.77 -4.87
N ALA A 41 -34.39 13.09 -4.77
CA ALA A 41 -33.29 14.04 -4.68
C ALA A 41 -32.45 13.85 -3.40
N VAL A 42 -33.09 13.56 -2.26
CA VAL A 42 -32.39 13.25 -1.00
C VAL A 42 -31.61 11.94 -1.12
N ILE A 43 -32.19 10.89 -1.69
CA ILE A 43 -31.54 9.59 -1.87
C ILE A 43 -30.36 9.70 -2.84
N LEU A 44 -30.53 10.39 -3.97
CA LEU A 44 -29.45 10.67 -4.91
C LEU A 44 -28.36 11.52 -4.25
N GLY A 45 -28.73 12.53 -3.46
CA GLY A 45 -27.79 13.36 -2.71
C GLY A 45 -26.96 12.57 -1.69
N ILE A 46 -27.58 11.62 -0.98
CA ILE A 46 -26.89 10.70 -0.06
C ILE A 46 -25.97 9.76 -0.85
N GLY A 47 -26.47 9.15 -1.93
CA GLY A 47 -25.69 8.26 -2.78
C GLY A 47 -24.44 8.94 -3.37
N VAL A 48 -24.58 10.16 -3.88
CA VAL A 48 -23.45 10.96 -4.40
C VAL A 48 -22.46 11.28 -3.28
N ARG A 49 -22.92 11.66 -2.07
CA ARG A 49 -22.01 11.91 -0.93
C ARG A 49 -21.25 10.66 -0.51
N SER A 50 -21.92 9.51 -0.46
CA SER A 50 -21.27 8.22 -0.12
C SER A 50 -20.24 7.84 -1.18
N GLN A 51 -20.52 8.05 -2.47
CA GLN A 51 -19.57 7.82 -3.56
C GLN A 51 -18.37 8.77 -3.49
N VAL A 52 -18.58 10.07 -3.23
CA VAL A 52 -17.50 11.05 -3.06
C VAL A 52 -16.63 10.69 -1.85
N LYS A 53 -17.25 10.27 -0.74
CA LYS A 53 -16.53 9.84 0.46
C LYS A 53 -15.71 8.57 0.18
N LEU A 54 -16.27 7.61 -0.56
CA LEU A 54 -15.58 6.39 -0.95
C LEU A 54 -14.38 6.69 -1.85
N ALA A 55 -14.55 7.54 -2.87
CA ALA A 55 -13.47 7.98 -3.75
C ALA A 55 -12.35 8.61 -2.94
N LYS A 56 -12.69 9.54 -2.04
CA LYS A 56 -11.70 10.18 -1.15
C LYS A 56 -10.94 9.17 -0.29
N MET A 57 -11.64 8.20 0.33
CA MET A 57 -10.98 7.17 1.14
C MET A 57 -10.07 6.25 0.31
N GLN A 58 -10.44 5.96 -0.94
CA GLN A 58 -9.60 5.20 -1.85
C GLN A 58 -8.36 5.98 -2.27
N ASP A 59 -8.50 7.29 -2.50
CA ASP A 59 -7.40 8.18 -2.86
C ASP A 59 -6.42 8.35 -1.70
N ASP A 60 -6.93 8.59 -0.49
CA ASP A 60 -6.13 8.65 0.74
C ASP A 60 -5.34 7.33 0.94
N ALA A 61 -5.99 6.19 0.72
CA ALA A 61 -5.33 4.88 0.81
C ALA A 61 -4.25 4.68 -0.27
N LEU A 62 -4.48 5.14 -1.50
CA LEU A 62 -3.49 5.06 -2.59
C LEU A 62 -2.28 5.94 -2.29
N LEU A 63 -2.52 7.16 -1.76
CA LEU A 63 -1.47 8.08 -1.35
C LEU A 63 -0.58 7.47 -0.26
N GLU A 64 -1.19 6.84 0.76
CA GLU A 64 -0.46 6.18 1.84
C GLU A 64 0.37 4.98 1.35
N ARG A 65 -0.15 4.17 0.42
CA ARG A 65 0.62 3.09 -0.23
C ARG A 65 1.82 3.65 -0.98
N LEU A 66 1.62 4.73 -1.73
CA LEU A 66 2.65 5.37 -2.53
C LEU A 66 3.75 5.99 -1.65
N ASN A 67 3.37 6.68 -0.56
CA ASN A 67 4.31 7.19 0.43
C ASN A 67 5.10 6.07 1.10
N SER A 68 4.43 4.97 1.47
CA SER A 68 5.07 3.80 2.07
C SER A 68 6.13 3.19 1.15
N ILE A 69 5.82 3.02 -0.14
CA ILE A 69 6.76 2.52 -1.14
C ILE A 69 7.93 3.49 -1.37
N ARG A 70 7.69 4.81 -1.38
CA ARG A 70 8.77 5.80 -1.51
C ARG A 70 9.75 5.77 -0.34
N GLU A 71 9.26 5.57 0.88
CA GLU A 71 10.15 5.43 2.04
C GLU A 71 10.98 4.14 1.99
N ILE A 72 10.37 3.03 1.59
CA ILE A 72 11.10 1.79 1.34
C ILE A 72 12.15 2.01 0.24
N MET A 73 11.79 2.72 -0.84
CA MET A 73 12.70 3.03 -1.95
C MET A 73 13.92 3.83 -1.49
N GLN A 74 13.74 4.84 -0.64
CA GLN A 74 14.86 5.62 -0.09
C GLN A 74 15.85 4.73 0.66
N VAL A 75 15.35 3.85 1.53
CA VAL A 75 16.21 2.91 2.29
C VAL A 75 16.88 1.90 1.36
N THR A 76 16.15 1.42 0.35
CA THR A 76 16.62 0.40 -0.59
C THR A 76 17.67 0.95 -1.57
N ASP A 77 17.49 2.19 -2.06
CA ASP A 77 18.45 2.82 -2.97
C ASP A 77 19.81 3.05 -2.32
N ASP A 78 19.79 3.27 -1.00
CA ASP A 78 20.95 3.36 -0.15
C ASP A 78 21.63 2.00 0.11
N ILE A 79 21.00 0.85 -0.18
CA ILE A 79 21.68 -0.44 -0.04
C ILE A 79 22.72 -0.60 -1.17
N PRO A 80 23.99 -0.87 -0.84
CA PRO A 80 25.05 -1.00 -1.83
C PRO A 80 24.81 -2.21 -2.74
N ARG A 81 24.83 -1.95 -4.05
CA ARG A 81 24.63 -2.93 -5.13
C ARG A 81 25.96 -3.30 -5.77
N ILE A 82 26.88 -3.81 -4.95
CA ILE A 82 28.24 -4.19 -5.35
C ILE A 82 28.41 -5.71 -5.36
N PRO A 83 29.37 -6.25 -6.13
CA PRO A 83 29.66 -7.69 -6.13
C PRO A 83 30.02 -8.20 -4.74
N ALA A 84 29.76 -9.49 -4.49
CA ALA A 84 29.97 -10.13 -3.19
C ALA A 84 31.40 -10.00 -2.66
N ASP A 85 32.40 -10.12 -3.55
CA ASP A 85 33.83 -10.02 -3.19
C ASP A 85 34.21 -8.61 -2.71
N GLU A 86 33.66 -7.59 -3.38
CA GLU A 86 33.85 -6.19 -2.97
C GLU A 86 33.10 -5.89 -1.67
N LEU A 87 31.89 -6.46 -1.52
CA LEU A 87 31.08 -6.33 -0.32
C LEU A 87 31.78 -6.95 0.89
N LEU A 88 32.35 -8.15 0.75
CA LEU A 88 33.14 -8.82 1.78
C LEU A 88 34.35 -7.97 2.19
N THR A 89 35.07 -7.45 1.21
CA THR A 89 36.25 -6.62 1.44
C THR A 89 35.87 -5.36 2.24
N LYS A 90 34.78 -4.68 1.88
CA LYS A 90 34.31 -3.48 2.60
C LYS A 90 33.77 -3.80 3.99
N LEU A 91 33.05 -4.91 4.17
CA LEU A 91 32.58 -5.32 5.48
C LEU A 91 33.72 -5.61 6.46
N ASN A 92 34.83 -6.16 5.97
CA ASN A 92 36.00 -6.47 6.80
C ASN A 92 36.94 -5.28 7.04
N SER A 93 37.00 -4.34 6.10
CA SER A 93 37.96 -3.21 6.14
C SER A 93 37.36 -1.89 6.62
N ASP A 94 36.03 -1.71 6.50
CA ASP A 94 35.34 -0.45 6.83
C ASP A 94 34.21 -0.68 7.86
N GLU A 95 34.51 -0.41 9.12
CA GLU A 95 33.55 -0.51 10.22
C GLU A 95 32.37 0.46 10.05
N LYS A 96 32.59 1.64 9.45
CA LYS A 96 31.51 2.61 9.21
C LYS A 96 30.55 2.09 8.15
N PHE A 97 31.07 1.46 7.11
CA PHE A 97 30.26 0.80 6.09
C PHE A 97 29.41 -0.32 6.70
N CYS A 98 30.00 -1.19 7.53
CA CYS A 98 29.28 -2.27 8.20
C CYS A 98 28.14 -1.74 9.11
N LYS A 99 28.42 -0.70 9.91
CA LYS A 99 27.39 -0.04 10.74
C LYS A 99 26.29 0.60 9.90
N SER A 100 26.64 1.32 8.83
CA SER A 100 25.69 1.96 7.92
C SER A 100 24.76 0.94 7.25
N LEU A 101 25.33 -0.16 6.75
CA LEU A 101 24.55 -1.25 6.16
C LEU A 101 23.60 -1.85 7.19
N THR A 102 24.09 -2.14 8.41
CA THR A 102 23.26 -2.69 9.48
C THR A 102 22.09 -1.75 9.82
N LEU A 103 22.32 -0.44 9.93
CA LEU A 103 21.26 0.55 10.22
C LEU A 103 20.19 0.60 9.13
N ARG A 104 20.58 0.55 7.86
CA ARG A 104 19.63 0.54 6.72
C ARG A 104 18.71 -0.67 6.78
N ILE A 105 19.26 -1.79 7.21
CA ILE A 105 18.58 -3.08 7.27
C ILE A 105 17.61 -3.14 8.44
N VAL A 106 18.04 -2.66 9.61
CA VAL A 106 17.15 -2.43 10.75
C VAL A 106 16.03 -1.48 10.36
N ARG A 107 16.33 -0.41 9.61
CA ARG A 107 15.29 0.51 9.13
C ARG A 107 14.32 -0.16 8.17
N LEU A 108 14.77 -1.04 7.29
CA LEU A 108 13.89 -1.79 6.38
C LEU A 108 12.91 -2.70 7.15
N PHE A 109 13.40 -3.43 8.16
CA PHE A 109 12.53 -4.22 9.05
C PHE A 109 11.58 -3.35 9.89
N GLY A 110 12.05 -2.18 10.34
CA GLY A 110 11.22 -1.19 11.04
C GLY A 110 10.08 -0.70 10.15
N LEU A 111 10.39 -0.28 8.92
CA LEU A 111 9.40 0.15 7.93
C LEU A 111 8.37 -0.94 7.63
N ARG A 112 8.79 -2.20 7.52
CA ARG A 112 7.86 -3.33 7.35
C ARG A 112 6.83 -3.41 8.49
N ARG A 113 7.20 -3.10 9.73
CA ARG A 113 6.25 -3.08 10.88
C ARG A 113 5.42 -1.81 10.92
N GLU A 114 6.03 -0.66 10.66
CA GLU A 114 5.40 0.66 10.74
C GLU A 114 4.35 0.88 9.63
N ARG A 115 4.57 0.31 8.45
CA ARG A 115 3.80 0.62 7.23
C ARG A 115 2.70 -0.39 6.92
N ILE A 116 2.55 -1.46 7.69
CA ILE A 116 1.34 -2.32 7.59
C ILE A 116 0.13 -1.49 8.06
N PRO A 117 -0.99 -1.43 7.30
CA PRO A 117 -1.37 -2.29 6.16
C PRO A 117 -1.14 -1.69 4.76
N PHE A 118 -0.40 -0.60 4.63
CA PHE A 118 -0.18 0.13 3.36
C PHE A 118 0.99 -0.40 2.53
N LEU A 119 1.71 -1.40 3.02
CA LEU A 119 2.79 -2.06 2.28
C LEU A 119 2.22 -3.05 1.25
N GLU A 120 2.85 -3.14 0.08
CA GLU A 120 2.51 -4.17 -0.90
C GLU A 120 2.88 -5.57 -0.40
N PRO A 121 2.03 -6.60 -0.60
CA PRO A 121 2.32 -7.97 -0.19
C PRO A 121 3.66 -8.49 -0.72
N GLU A 122 4.04 -8.11 -1.94
CA GLU A 122 5.31 -8.55 -2.55
C GLU A 122 6.53 -8.02 -1.78
N ILE A 123 6.45 -6.82 -1.19
CA ILE A 123 7.52 -6.28 -0.34
C ILE A 123 7.53 -6.98 1.01
N ILE A 124 6.36 -7.30 1.58
CA ILE A 124 6.27 -8.07 2.82
C ILE A 124 6.93 -9.44 2.62
N ASP A 125 6.59 -10.14 1.55
CA ASP A 125 7.16 -11.46 1.24
C ASP A 125 8.68 -11.38 1.00
N LEU A 126 9.17 -10.36 0.30
CA LEU A 126 10.61 -10.16 0.11
C LEU A 126 11.34 -9.91 1.43
N ILE A 127 10.77 -9.12 2.34
CA ILE A 127 11.41 -8.80 3.63
C ILE A 127 11.33 -9.98 4.60
N ASP A 128 10.18 -10.62 4.73
CA ASP A 128 9.97 -11.67 5.72
C ASP A 128 10.57 -13.00 5.27
N ASN A 129 10.40 -13.40 4.01
CA ASN A 129 10.80 -14.76 3.58
C ASN A 129 12.19 -14.79 2.94
N GLU A 130 12.55 -13.77 2.17
CA GLU A 130 13.80 -13.78 1.40
C GLU A 130 14.94 -13.02 2.09
N PHE A 131 14.63 -11.95 2.83
CA PHE A 131 15.65 -11.08 3.43
C PHE A 131 16.05 -11.47 4.85
N GLU A 132 15.08 -11.85 5.69
CA GLU A 132 15.33 -12.32 7.06
C GLU A 132 16.42 -13.40 7.16
N PRO A 133 16.50 -14.41 6.26
CA PRO A 133 17.53 -15.44 6.34
C PRO A 133 18.97 -14.95 6.31
N PHE A 134 19.24 -13.77 5.72
CA PHE A 134 20.60 -13.21 5.60
C PHE A 134 21.14 -12.62 6.90
N TYR A 135 20.28 -12.44 7.90
CA TYR A 135 20.65 -11.81 9.16
C TYR A 135 20.34 -12.75 10.33
N SER A 136 21.19 -12.68 11.35
CA SER A 136 20.89 -13.21 12.67
C SER A 136 20.30 -12.08 13.50
N ILE A 137 19.03 -12.22 13.86
CA ILE A 137 18.30 -11.23 14.64
C ILE A 137 18.29 -11.69 16.11
N GLY A 138 19.04 -10.97 16.94
CA GLY A 138 19.01 -11.09 18.40
C GLY A 138 18.40 -9.85 19.05
N VAL A 139 18.18 -9.89 20.37
CA VAL A 139 17.71 -8.71 21.11
C VAL A 139 18.74 -7.60 21.01
N GLY A 140 18.44 -6.57 20.20
CA GLY A 140 19.30 -5.40 19.98
C GLY A 140 20.52 -5.64 19.11
N LEU A 141 20.68 -6.83 18.50
CA LEU A 141 21.83 -7.17 17.67
C LEU A 141 21.36 -7.74 16.32
N TYR A 142 21.82 -7.12 15.25
CA TYR A 142 21.62 -7.58 13.88
C TYR A 142 22.99 -7.90 13.30
N THR A 143 23.26 -9.18 13.05
CA THR A 143 24.54 -9.62 12.50
C THR A 143 24.31 -10.22 11.13
N PHE A 144 25.02 -9.70 10.13
CA PHE A 144 24.97 -10.24 8.78
C PHE A 144 25.70 -11.57 8.69
N LYS A 145 25.10 -12.56 8.01
CA LYS A 145 25.71 -13.86 7.75
C LYS A 145 26.62 -13.77 6.54
N SER A 146 27.92 -13.72 6.76
CA SER A 146 28.93 -13.61 5.70
C SER A 146 28.84 -14.73 4.66
N GLU A 147 28.43 -15.94 5.06
CA GLU A 147 28.23 -17.07 4.15
C GLU A 147 27.10 -16.84 3.12
N LYS A 148 26.25 -15.83 3.34
CA LYS A 148 25.14 -15.46 2.46
C LYS A 148 25.37 -14.22 1.61
N LEU A 149 26.61 -13.76 1.55
CA LEU A 149 27.02 -12.55 0.83
C LEU A 149 26.59 -12.53 -0.64
N HIS A 150 26.76 -13.67 -1.32
CA HIS A 150 26.43 -13.74 -2.73
C HIS A 150 24.92 -13.66 -2.96
N GLU A 151 24.13 -14.43 -2.21
CA GLU A 151 22.67 -14.36 -2.31
C GLU A 151 22.15 -12.96 -1.92
N PHE A 152 22.76 -12.31 -0.90
CA PHE A 152 22.42 -10.95 -0.52
C PHE A 152 22.68 -9.94 -1.64
N SER A 153 23.82 -10.01 -2.33
CA SER A 153 24.15 -9.08 -3.43
C SER A 153 23.11 -9.16 -4.56
N VAL A 154 22.67 -10.38 -4.89
CA VAL A 154 21.62 -10.62 -5.89
C VAL A 154 20.26 -10.13 -5.38
N PHE A 155 19.94 -10.42 -4.12
CA PHE A 155 18.71 -9.98 -3.49
C PHE A 155 18.60 -8.44 -3.43
N ALA A 156 19.67 -7.73 -3.10
CA ALA A 156 19.67 -6.27 -3.03
C ALA A 156 19.29 -5.63 -4.38
N VAL A 157 19.75 -6.22 -5.49
CA VAL A 157 19.35 -5.80 -6.84
C VAL A 157 17.87 -6.14 -7.10
N LYS A 158 17.43 -7.34 -6.72
CA LYS A 158 16.03 -7.77 -6.85
C LYS A 158 15.08 -6.83 -6.09
N LEU A 159 15.36 -6.55 -4.81
CA LEU A 159 14.56 -5.67 -3.96
C LEU A 159 14.47 -4.27 -4.57
N ALA A 160 15.59 -3.68 -5.01
CA ALA A 160 15.58 -2.36 -5.64
C ALA A 160 14.72 -2.32 -6.91
N ASN A 161 14.80 -3.34 -7.75
CA ASN A 161 14.00 -3.43 -8.97
C ASN A 161 12.50 -3.60 -8.66
N THR A 162 12.16 -4.46 -7.69
CA THR A 162 10.76 -4.65 -7.28
C THR A 162 10.17 -3.37 -6.70
N VAL A 163 10.89 -2.69 -5.81
CA VAL A 163 10.40 -1.44 -5.21
C VAL A 163 10.19 -0.36 -6.27
N ARG A 164 11.11 -0.21 -7.23
CA ARG A 164 10.97 0.75 -8.35
C ARG A 164 9.79 0.41 -9.25
N GLU A 165 9.58 -0.87 -9.55
CA GLU A 165 8.46 -1.29 -10.38
C GLU A 165 7.12 -1.05 -9.69
N LEU A 166 7.05 -1.25 -8.37
CA LEU A 166 5.85 -0.95 -7.58
C LEU A 166 5.59 0.56 -7.47
N GLU A 167 6.63 1.36 -7.27
CA GLU A 167 6.52 2.82 -7.31
C GLU A 167 5.95 3.28 -8.65
N ARG A 168 6.49 2.75 -9.75
CA ARG A 168 6.02 3.06 -11.11
C ARG A 168 4.55 2.69 -11.29
N LYS A 169 4.14 1.49 -10.89
CA LYS A 169 2.74 1.01 -10.99
C LYS A 169 1.79 1.89 -10.19
N LEU A 170 2.12 2.19 -8.93
CA LEU A 170 1.28 3.03 -8.06
C LEU A 170 1.21 4.48 -8.55
N THR A 171 2.33 5.03 -9.04
CA THR A 171 2.36 6.36 -9.64
C THR A 171 1.51 6.42 -10.92
N GLU A 172 1.53 5.37 -11.75
CA GLU A 172 0.68 5.28 -12.93
C GLU A 172 -0.81 5.14 -12.56
N GLU A 173 -1.14 4.35 -11.53
CA GLU A 173 -2.51 4.26 -11.01
C GLU A 173 -3.00 5.61 -10.49
N HIS A 174 -2.16 6.33 -9.73
CA HIS A 174 -2.47 7.67 -9.25
C HIS A 174 -2.69 8.64 -10.42
N ARG A 175 -1.85 8.64 -11.45
CA ARG A 175 -2.02 9.47 -12.66
C ARG A 175 -3.25 9.12 -13.51
N LYS A 176 -3.79 7.91 -13.43
CA LYS A 176 -5.03 7.55 -14.15
C LYS A 176 -6.28 8.09 -13.45
N ARG A 177 -6.17 8.37 -12.14
CA ARG A 177 -7.28 8.89 -11.33
C ARG A 177 -7.35 10.42 -11.28
N PHE A 178 -6.26 11.12 -11.63
CA PHE A 178 -6.13 12.59 -11.62
C PHE A 178 -5.62 13.11 -12.96
#